data_AF-A0A924GHW6-F1
#
_entry.id   AF-A0A924GHW6-F1
#
_cell.length_a   1.000
_cell.length_b   1.000
_cell.length_c   1.000
_cell.angle_alpha   90.00
_cell.angle_beta   90.00
_cell.angle_gamma   90.00
#
_symmetry.space_group_name_H-M   'P 1'
#
loop_
_entity.id
_entity.type
_entity.pdbx_description
1 polymer ?
#
loop_
_entity_poly.entity_id
_entity_poly.type
_entity_poly.pdbx_seq_one_letter_code
_entity_poly.pdbx_strand_id
1 'polypeptide(L)'
;MNLIVLAVLIPQLAAVVLVFGRGALSTRVAARIGALAMALTLFAVVGVWTQEPDTGSRWRSEIDLPWIETLRVHFHLGLDGVSWPLALMTALLAILACLALADSDIGSPSLVALVLVISGASIGVFASLDLVLFFLFFELALIPMWFVIAWWGDPHDEPGRRYAATRFLLFTVLGSALMLVGFVLVAVHTDSLQIDAVKASGFGGSSGLLAVSLIAAGFAVKTPLVPLHTWLPDAHSKAPTVGSVLLAGVFLKLGTYGLLRMCVDMLPADTARIAPYLAVAGVGGIIYSGLACLGQDDLKRMI
;
A
#
# COMPACT_ATOMS: atom_id res chain seq x y z
N MET A 1 25.16 1.45 -5.21
CA MET A 1 23.77 1.94 -5.38
C MET A 1 22.90 1.09 -4.48
N ASN A 2 22.11 1.72 -3.60
CA ASN A 2 21.34 1.00 -2.59
C ASN A 2 20.19 0.21 -3.26
N LEU A 3 20.05 -1.08 -2.93
CA LEU A 3 19.11 -1.99 -3.60
C LEU A 3 17.65 -1.61 -3.33
N ILE A 4 17.33 -1.07 -2.15
CA ILE A 4 15.95 -0.64 -1.85
C ILE A 4 15.52 0.54 -2.71
N VAL A 5 16.45 1.47 -2.96
CA VAL A 5 16.22 2.62 -3.83
C VAL A 5 15.94 2.16 -5.26
N LEU A 6 16.69 1.16 -5.74
CA LEU A 6 16.42 0.55 -7.05
C LEU A 6 15.06 -0.12 -7.12
N ALA A 7 14.70 -0.91 -6.09
CA ALA A 7 13.41 -1.59 -6.02
C ALA A 7 12.22 -0.62 -6.10
N VAL A 8 12.35 0.56 -5.49
CA VAL A 8 11.32 1.61 -5.54
C VAL A 8 11.36 2.39 -6.87
N LEU A 9 12.54 2.75 -7.38
CA LEU A 9 12.66 3.65 -8.54
C LEU A 9 12.44 2.96 -9.90
N ILE A 10 12.92 1.73 -10.08
CA ILE A 10 12.80 0.99 -11.35
C ILE A 10 11.35 0.99 -11.91
N PRO A 11 10.31 0.62 -11.14
CA PRO A 11 8.95 0.60 -11.65
C PRO A 11 8.43 2.01 -11.95
N GLN A 12 8.83 3.02 -11.18
CA GLN A 12 8.40 4.41 -11.41
C GLN A 12 9.01 4.98 -12.69
N LEU A 13 10.30 4.73 -12.93
CA LEU A 13 10.96 5.14 -14.17
C LEU A 13 10.38 4.43 -15.39
N ALA A 14 10.12 3.12 -15.29
CA ALA A 14 9.45 2.37 -16.35
C ALA A 14 8.04 2.90 -16.61
N ALA A 15 7.26 3.24 -15.57
CA ALA A 15 5.95 3.85 -15.73
C ALA A 15 6.02 5.19 -16.49
N VAL A 16 6.98 6.05 -16.14
CA VAL A 16 7.22 7.33 -16.84
C VAL A 16 7.50 7.10 -18.33
N VAL A 17 8.39 6.16 -18.66
CA VAL A 17 8.69 5.79 -20.05
C VAL A 17 7.43 5.33 -20.79
N LEU A 18 6.59 4.51 -20.15
CA LEU A 18 5.35 4.03 -20.75
C LEU A 18 4.29 5.12 -20.94
N VAL A 19 4.19 6.09 -20.02
CA VAL A 19 3.26 7.22 -20.14
C VAL A 19 3.63 8.10 -21.33
N PHE A 20 4.91 8.47 -21.48
CA PHE A 20 5.37 9.29 -22.60
C PHE A 20 5.43 8.51 -23.92
N GLY A 21 5.69 7.20 -23.87
CA GLY A 21 5.73 6.31 -25.02
C GLY A 21 4.38 5.74 -25.45
N ARG A 22 3.28 6.05 -24.76
CA ARG A 22 1.97 5.38 -24.93
C ARG A 22 1.40 5.40 -26.36
N GLY A 23 1.76 6.40 -27.17
CA GLY A 23 1.32 6.52 -28.57
C GLY A 23 2.16 5.70 -29.56
N ALA A 24 3.38 5.30 -29.17
CA ALA A 24 4.32 4.57 -30.03
C ALA A 24 4.44 3.08 -29.65
N LEU A 25 4.05 2.71 -28.43
CA LEU A 25 4.21 1.35 -27.90
C LEU A 25 2.91 0.55 -28.03
N SER A 26 3.03 -0.69 -28.48
CA SER A 26 1.94 -1.66 -28.39
C SER A 26 1.80 -2.19 -26.95
N THR A 27 0.61 -2.67 -26.61
CA THR A 27 0.33 -3.27 -25.29
C THR A 27 1.30 -4.41 -24.95
N ARG A 28 1.61 -5.30 -25.91
CA ARG A 28 2.58 -6.39 -25.70
C ARG A 28 3.97 -5.90 -25.35
N VAL A 29 4.44 -4.84 -26.02
CA VAL A 29 5.75 -4.25 -25.73
C VAL A 29 5.74 -3.58 -24.36
N ALA A 30 4.70 -2.80 -24.04
CA ALA A 30 4.55 -2.18 -22.74
C ALA A 30 4.50 -3.21 -21.61
N ALA A 31 3.73 -4.29 -21.77
CA ALA A 31 3.64 -5.41 -20.84
C ALA A 31 4.99 -6.08 -20.60
N ARG A 32 5.80 -6.31 -21.65
CA ARG A 32 7.16 -6.86 -21.52
C ARG A 32 8.10 -5.91 -20.80
N ILE A 33 8.04 -4.61 -21.09
CA ILE A 33 8.81 -3.58 -20.37
C ILE A 33 8.43 -3.58 -18.89
N GLY A 34 7.13 -3.62 -18.58
CA GLY A 34 6.64 -3.66 -17.20
C GLY A 34 7.05 -4.94 -16.46
N ALA A 35 6.91 -6.09 -17.10
CA ALA A 35 7.34 -7.37 -16.53
C ALA A 35 8.87 -7.40 -16.29
N LEU A 36 9.67 -6.87 -17.22
CA LEU A 36 11.11 -6.74 -17.04
C LEU A 36 11.46 -5.79 -15.89
N ALA A 37 10.81 -4.63 -15.82
CA ALA A 37 11.00 -3.68 -14.72
C ALA A 37 10.71 -4.34 -13.36
N MET A 38 9.59 -5.05 -13.24
CA MET A 38 9.24 -5.74 -11.99
C MET A 38 10.12 -6.96 -11.71
N ALA A 39 10.68 -7.62 -12.73
CA ALA A 39 11.67 -8.69 -12.54
C ALA A 39 13.01 -8.14 -12.01
N LEU A 40 13.45 -6.98 -12.49
CA LEU A 40 14.62 -6.29 -11.95
C LEU A 40 14.36 -5.80 -10.51
N THR A 41 13.15 -5.30 -10.23
CA THR A 41 12.71 -4.98 -8.87
C THR A 41 12.73 -6.21 -7.96
N LEU A 42 12.19 -7.35 -8.43
CA LEU A 42 12.21 -8.60 -7.68
C LEU A 42 13.65 -9.02 -7.36
N PHE A 43 14.55 -8.94 -8.34
CA PHE A 43 15.97 -9.24 -8.14
C PHE A 43 16.59 -8.30 -7.09
N ALA A 44 16.30 -7.00 -7.14
CA ALA A 44 16.77 -6.06 -6.13
C ALA A 44 16.25 -6.41 -4.73
N VAL A 45 14.95 -6.72 -4.57
CA VAL A 45 14.35 -7.11 -3.29
C VAL A 45 14.94 -8.44 -2.76
N VAL A 46 15.19 -9.42 -3.63
CA VAL A 46 15.89 -10.67 -3.24
C VAL A 46 17.31 -10.35 -2.77
N GLY A 47 18.03 -9.49 -3.48
CA GLY A 47 19.38 -9.07 -3.13
C GLY A 47 19.46 -8.37 -1.76
N VAL A 48 18.43 -7.62 -1.35
CA VAL A 48 18.37 -7.01 0.00
C VAL A 48 18.47 -8.08 1.09
N TRP A 49 17.82 -9.24 0.91
CA TRP A 49 17.86 -10.31 1.92
C TRP A 49 19.18 -11.09 1.95
N THR A 50 20.01 -10.97 0.91
CA THR A 50 21.37 -11.54 0.92
C THR A 50 22.37 -10.66 1.66
N GLN A 51 22.01 -9.43 2.00
CA GLN A 51 22.82 -8.53 2.80
C GLN A 51 22.57 -8.80 4.29
N GLU A 52 23.63 -8.71 5.09
CA GLU A 52 23.48 -8.65 6.55
C GLU A 52 22.71 -7.38 6.95
N PRO A 53 21.97 -7.39 8.07
CA PRO A 53 21.43 -6.17 8.66
C PRO A 53 22.53 -5.12 8.85
N ASP A 54 22.17 -3.85 8.68
CA ASP A 54 23.11 -2.75 8.84
C ASP A 54 23.60 -2.67 10.29
N THR A 55 24.84 -2.20 10.49
CA THR A 55 25.51 -2.31 11.80
C THR A 55 24.74 -1.53 12.87
N GLY A 56 24.24 -2.24 13.88
CA GLY A 56 23.43 -1.65 14.96
C GLY A 56 21.96 -1.44 14.62
N SER A 57 21.50 -1.95 13.47
CA SER A 57 20.13 -1.82 12.97
C SER A 57 19.51 -3.19 12.69
N ARG A 58 18.18 -3.27 12.74
CA ARG A 58 17.41 -4.44 12.26
C ARG A 58 17.09 -4.38 10.77
N TRP A 59 17.32 -3.22 10.15
CA TRP A 59 17.00 -2.95 8.77
C TRP A 59 18.11 -3.50 7.86
N ARG A 60 17.71 -3.97 6.69
CA ARG A 60 18.62 -4.38 5.61
C ARG A 60 18.52 -3.38 4.48
N SER A 61 19.67 -3.05 3.88
CA SER A 61 19.78 -2.07 2.80
C SER A 61 19.24 -0.69 3.22
N GLU A 62 19.48 -0.29 4.47
CA GLU A 62 19.02 0.96 5.07
C GLU A 62 19.65 2.16 4.35
N ILE A 63 18.85 3.20 4.16
CA ILE A 63 19.29 4.51 3.72
C ILE A 63 18.50 5.55 4.47
N ASP A 64 19.22 6.42 5.18
CA ASP A 64 18.65 7.55 5.90
C ASP A 64 19.31 8.82 5.39
N LEU A 65 18.51 9.69 4.75
CA LEU A 65 18.94 10.98 4.24
C LEU A 65 17.95 12.06 4.68
N PRO A 66 18.41 13.23 5.17
CA PRO A 66 17.52 14.35 5.43
C PRO A 66 16.87 14.80 4.12
N TRP A 67 15.54 15.00 4.13
CA TRP A 67 14.80 15.41 2.93
C TRP A 67 14.16 16.79 3.09
N ILE A 68 13.36 16.99 4.15
CA ILE A 68 12.73 18.27 4.45
C ILE A 68 13.04 18.62 5.90
N GLU A 69 14.17 19.31 6.13
CA GLU A 69 14.68 19.60 7.47
C GLU A 69 13.70 20.38 8.34
N THR A 70 12.97 21.35 7.77
CA THR A 70 11.97 22.16 8.50
C THR A 70 10.81 21.33 9.04
N LEU A 71 10.46 20.23 8.36
CA LEU A 71 9.44 19.28 8.78
C LEU A 71 10.03 18.01 9.40
N ARG A 72 11.36 17.92 9.48
CA ARG A 72 12.12 16.75 9.97
C ARG A 72 11.73 15.45 9.27
N VAL A 73 11.43 15.57 7.98
CA VAL A 73 11.13 14.42 7.12
C VAL A 73 12.45 13.90 6.58
N HIS A 74 12.66 12.59 6.71
CA HIS A 74 13.80 11.92 6.10
C HIS A 74 13.33 11.02 4.95
N PHE A 75 14.19 10.90 3.94
CA PHE A 75 14.11 9.82 2.99
C PHE A 75 14.73 8.57 3.64
N HIS A 76 13.99 7.97 4.59
CA HIS A 76 14.43 6.82 5.35
C HIS A 76 13.75 5.54 4.87
N LEU A 77 14.53 4.66 4.23
CA LEU A 77 14.06 3.38 3.71
C LEU A 77 14.87 2.20 4.28
N GLY A 78 14.22 1.07 4.50
CA GLY A 78 14.85 -0.19 4.88
C GLY A 78 13.85 -1.35 4.86
N LEU A 79 14.34 -2.59 4.79
CA LEU A 79 13.49 -3.79 4.89
C LEU A 79 13.89 -4.66 6.07
N ASP A 80 12.90 -5.21 6.77
CA ASP A 80 13.08 -6.26 7.76
C ASP A 80 12.33 -7.54 7.36
N GLY A 81 12.27 -8.52 8.27
CA GLY A 81 11.58 -9.79 8.04
C GLY A 81 10.06 -9.69 7.82
N VAL A 82 9.44 -8.56 8.16
CA VAL A 82 8.00 -8.33 7.91
C VAL A 82 7.78 -7.64 6.57
N SER A 83 8.59 -6.61 6.26
CA SER A 83 8.47 -5.87 5.01
C SER A 83 8.91 -6.67 3.79
N TRP A 84 9.95 -7.51 3.94
CA TRP A 84 10.56 -8.20 2.80
C TRP A 84 9.62 -9.17 2.07
N PRO A 85 8.87 -10.07 2.74
CA PRO A 85 7.90 -10.94 2.06
C PRO A 85 6.82 -10.16 1.30
N LEU A 86 6.40 -9.01 1.83
CA LEU A 86 5.38 -8.16 1.20
C LEU A 86 5.91 -7.45 -0.04
N ALA A 87 7.16 -6.98 0.00
CA ALA A 87 7.84 -6.42 -1.17
C ALA A 87 8.05 -7.48 -2.27
N LEU A 88 8.46 -8.71 -1.90
CA LEU A 88 8.59 -9.83 -2.84
C LEU A 88 7.26 -10.19 -3.51
N MET A 89 6.21 -10.38 -2.71
CA MET A 89 4.87 -10.70 -3.19
C MET A 89 4.38 -9.61 -4.14
N THR A 90 4.61 -8.34 -3.80
CA THR A 90 4.23 -7.20 -4.65
C THR A 90 4.94 -7.26 -5.99
N ALA A 91 6.26 -7.52 -6.00
CA ALA A 91 7.02 -7.64 -7.24
C ALA A 91 6.54 -8.82 -8.09
N LEU A 92 6.32 -10.00 -7.49
CA LEU A 92 5.85 -11.19 -8.19
C LEU A 92 4.46 -10.98 -8.81
N LEU A 93 3.49 -10.46 -8.04
CA LEU A 93 2.15 -10.19 -8.55
C LEU A 93 2.16 -9.16 -9.66
N ALA A 94 3.02 -8.15 -9.59
CA ALA A 94 3.15 -7.14 -10.63
C ALA A 94 3.74 -7.70 -11.94
N ILE A 95 4.70 -8.63 -11.87
CA ILE A 95 5.20 -9.36 -13.05
C ILE A 95 4.03 -10.09 -13.71
N LEU A 96 3.27 -10.87 -12.94
CA LEU A 96 2.13 -11.64 -13.45
C LEU A 96 1.04 -10.72 -14.02
N ALA A 97 0.73 -9.60 -13.35
CA ALA A 97 -0.22 -8.61 -13.84
C ALA A 97 0.22 -7.99 -15.17
N CYS A 98 1.50 -7.62 -15.30
CA CYS A 98 2.02 -7.08 -16.56
C CYS A 98 1.94 -8.11 -17.69
N LEU A 99 2.32 -9.37 -17.44
CA LEU A 99 2.24 -10.44 -18.43
C LEU A 99 0.80 -10.73 -18.84
N ALA A 100 -0.14 -10.75 -17.89
CA ALA A 100 -1.56 -10.93 -18.16
C ALA A 100 -2.14 -9.82 -19.07
N LEU A 101 -1.60 -8.60 -18.99
CA LEU A 101 -2.02 -7.50 -19.86
C LEU A 101 -1.50 -7.61 -21.30
N ALA A 102 -0.49 -8.43 -21.58
CA ALA A 102 0.10 -8.52 -22.91
C ALA A 102 -0.92 -8.98 -23.97
N ASP A 103 -1.80 -9.90 -23.59
CA ASP A 103 -2.81 -10.50 -24.47
C ASP A 103 -4.25 -10.21 -24.02
N SER A 104 -4.43 -9.16 -23.20
CA SER A 104 -5.74 -8.72 -22.73
C SER A 104 -6.35 -7.66 -23.64
N ASP A 105 -7.66 -7.77 -23.93
CA ASP A 105 -8.40 -6.80 -24.75
C ASP A 105 -8.44 -5.38 -24.14
N ILE A 106 -8.37 -5.28 -22.82
CA ILE A 106 -8.33 -3.98 -22.10
C ILE A 106 -6.89 -3.47 -21.91
N GLY A 107 -5.89 -4.25 -22.31
CA GLY A 107 -4.49 -3.93 -22.10
C GLY A 107 -4.07 -2.69 -22.87
N SER A 108 -3.37 -1.78 -22.19
CA SER A 108 -2.80 -0.58 -22.80
C SER A 108 -1.49 -0.18 -22.09
N PRO A 109 -0.59 0.57 -22.76
CA PRO A 109 0.61 1.10 -22.11
C PRO A 109 0.31 1.92 -20.85
N SER A 110 -0.79 2.68 -20.86
CA SER A 110 -1.25 3.46 -19.70
C SER A 110 -1.64 2.58 -18.53
N LEU A 111 -2.36 1.47 -18.77
CA LEU A 111 -2.75 0.54 -17.71
C LEU A 111 -1.53 -0.16 -17.11
N VAL A 112 -0.56 -0.57 -17.95
CA VAL A 112 0.70 -1.14 -17.46
C VAL A 112 1.47 -0.11 -16.62
N ALA A 113 1.52 1.15 -17.05
CA ALA A 113 2.15 2.22 -16.27
C ALA A 113 1.50 2.38 -14.89
N LEU A 114 0.16 2.36 -14.80
CA LEU A 114 -0.54 2.44 -13.52
C LEU A 114 -0.22 1.25 -12.61
N VAL A 115 -0.17 0.02 -13.16
CA VAL A 115 0.26 -1.18 -12.41
C VAL A 115 1.66 -0.98 -11.83
N LEU A 116 2.60 -0.45 -12.61
CA LEU A 116 3.96 -0.18 -12.14
C LEU A 116 4.03 0.90 -11.05
N VAL A 117 3.30 2.01 -11.21
CA VAL A 117 3.26 3.06 -10.17
C VAL A 117 2.71 2.48 -8.87
N ILE A 118 1.60 1.73 -8.94
CA ILE A 118 0.97 1.08 -7.79
C ILE A 118 1.94 0.15 -7.08
N SER A 119 2.60 -0.74 -7.82
CA SER A 119 3.50 -1.74 -7.26
C SER A 119 4.77 -1.11 -6.68
N GLY A 120 5.36 -0.14 -7.38
CA GLY A 120 6.52 0.60 -6.88
C GLY A 120 6.21 1.41 -5.63
N ALA A 121 5.06 2.09 -5.61
CA ALA A 121 4.62 2.85 -4.45
C ALA A 121 4.32 1.92 -3.26
N SER A 122 3.70 0.77 -3.50
CA SER A 122 3.45 -0.23 -2.46
C SER A 122 4.75 -0.78 -1.85
N ILE A 123 5.78 -1.03 -2.66
CA ILE A 123 7.12 -1.38 -2.14
C ILE A 123 7.69 -0.22 -1.32
N GLY A 124 7.51 1.03 -1.77
CA GLY A 124 7.87 2.23 -0.99
C GLY A 124 7.17 2.27 0.38
N VAL A 125 5.89 1.92 0.47
CA VAL A 125 5.16 1.80 1.75
C VAL A 125 5.82 0.77 2.67
N PHE A 126 6.12 -0.42 2.17
CA PHE A 126 6.75 -1.48 2.98
C PHE A 126 8.18 -1.12 3.40
N ALA A 127 8.87 -0.30 2.62
CA ALA A 127 10.24 0.14 2.89
C ALA A 127 10.33 1.39 3.77
N SER A 128 9.25 2.17 3.91
CA SER A 128 9.30 3.47 4.60
C SER A 128 9.46 3.33 6.11
N LEU A 129 10.45 4.05 6.65
CA LEU A 129 10.75 4.13 8.09
C LEU A 129 10.46 5.52 8.69
N ASP A 130 10.00 6.44 7.86
CA ASP A 130 9.47 7.76 8.21
C ASP A 130 7.95 7.81 7.96
N LEU A 131 7.19 8.38 8.89
CA LEU A 131 5.71 8.44 8.84
C LEU A 131 5.18 9.27 7.65
N VAL A 132 5.82 10.38 7.29
CA VAL A 132 5.41 11.21 6.15
C VAL A 132 5.79 10.52 4.85
N LEU A 133 6.98 9.93 4.77
CA LEU A 133 7.38 9.16 3.59
C LEU A 133 6.43 7.97 3.34
N PHE A 134 6.07 7.26 4.41
CA PHE A 134 5.06 6.20 4.37
C PHE A 134 3.73 6.72 3.83
N PHE A 135 3.24 7.85 4.37
CA PHE A 135 1.98 8.46 3.93
C PHE A 135 2.01 8.81 2.43
N LEU A 136 3.11 9.39 1.96
CA LEU A 136 3.26 9.77 0.55
C LEU A 136 3.22 8.56 -0.38
N PHE A 137 3.93 7.48 -0.07
CA PHE A 137 3.86 6.25 -0.85
C PHE A 137 2.49 5.57 -0.75
N PHE A 138 1.83 5.65 0.41
CA PHE A 138 0.51 5.08 0.63
C PHE A 138 -0.56 5.76 -0.24
N GLU A 139 -0.53 7.08 -0.34
CA GLU A 139 -1.40 7.87 -1.22
C GLU A 139 -1.00 7.73 -2.69
N LEU A 140 0.30 7.65 -2.99
CA LEU A 140 0.80 7.42 -4.36
C LEU A 140 0.34 6.07 -4.91
N ALA A 141 0.19 5.04 -4.08
CA ALA A 141 -0.42 3.79 -4.50
C ALA A 141 -1.93 3.97 -4.74
N LEU A 142 -2.61 4.75 -3.89
CA LEU A 142 -4.06 4.89 -3.89
C LEU A 142 -4.63 5.56 -5.14
N ILE A 143 -4.09 6.73 -5.52
CA ILE A 143 -4.65 7.55 -6.61
C ILE A 143 -4.65 6.81 -7.96
N PRO A 144 -3.55 6.14 -8.39
CA PRO A 144 -3.55 5.31 -9.60
C PRO A 144 -4.61 4.21 -9.62
N MET A 145 -4.91 3.59 -8.47
CA MET A 145 -5.91 2.53 -8.40
C MET A 145 -7.32 3.05 -8.70
N TRP A 146 -7.62 4.30 -8.32
CA TRP A 146 -8.86 4.94 -8.73
C TRP A 146 -8.98 4.98 -10.26
N PHE A 147 -7.91 5.36 -10.98
CA PHE A 147 -7.90 5.36 -12.44
C PHE A 147 -8.09 3.95 -13.02
N VAL A 148 -7.42 2.94 -12.44
CA VAL A 148 -7.56 1.54 -12.86
C VAL A 148 -9.02 1.09 -12.82
N ILE A 149 -9.73 1.36 -11.72
CA ILE A 149 -11.14 0.97 -11.57
C ILE A 149 -12.05 1.83 -12.47
N ALA A 150 -11.85 3.16 -12.49
CA ALA A 150 -12.75 4.08 -13.19
C ALA A 150 -12.67 3.99 -14.73
N TRP A 151 -11.49 3.72 -15.29
CA TRP A 151 -11.28 3.64 -16.75
C TRP A 151 -11.23 2.21 -17.29
N TRP A 152 -10.63 1.28 -16.55
CA TRP A 152 -10.42 -0.10 -17.00
C TRP A 152 -11.27 -1.12 -16.22
N GLY A 153 -12.14 -0.68 -15.32
CA GLY A 153 -13.14 -1.54 -14.68
C GLY A 153 -14.19 -2.07 -15.66
N ASP A 154 -15.15 -2.80 -15.11
CA ASP A 154 -16.24 -3.48 -15.81
C ASP A 154 -16.79 -2.68 -17.02
N PRO A 155 -16.55 -3.15 -18.27
CA PRO A 155 -16.94 -2.41 -19.47
C PRO A 155 -18.46 -2.40 -19.68
N HIS A 156 -19.21 -3.27 -19.00
CA HIS A 156 -20.67 -3.36 -19.13
C HIS A 156 -21.41 -2.44 -18.15
N ASP A 157 -20.71 -1.85 -17.18
CA ASP A 157 -21.28 -0.97 -16.15
C ASP A 157 -20.38 0.24 -15.89
N GLU A 158 -20.30 1.14 -16.87
CA GLU A 158 -19.51 2.37 -16.77
C GLU A 158 -19.92 3.28 -15.59
N PRO A 159 -21.22 3.51 -15.31
CA PRO A 159 -21.63 4.28 -14.14
C PRO A 159 -21.22 3.60 -12.82
N GLY A 160 -21.43 2.28 -12.72
CA GLY A 160 -21.13 1.52 -11.51
C GLY A 160 -19.64 1.44 -11.21
N ARG A 161 -18.76 1.26 -12.22
CA ARG A 161 -17.30 1.29 -11.97
C ARG A 161 -16.81 2.66 -11.52
N ARG A 162 -17.38 3.76 -12.03
CA ARG A 162 -17.05 5.13 -11.58
C ARG A 162 -17.53 5.40 -10.16
N TYR A 163 -18.74 4.93 -9.83
CA TYR A 163 -19.27 4.99 -8.47
C TYR A 163 -18.38 4.20 -7.50
N ALA A 164 -18.05 2.94 -7.83
CA ALA A 164 -17.20 2.08 -7.01
C ALA A 164 -15.80 2.66 -6.81
N ALA A 165 -15.16 3.16 -7.88
CA ALA A 165 -13.87 3.83 -7.80
C ALA A 165 -13.92 5.04 -6.87
N THR A 166 -14.92 5.92 -7.05
CA THR A 166 -15.05 7.14 -6.25
C THR A 166 -15.36 6.82 -4.78
N ARG A 167 -16.22 5.84 -4.52
CA ARG A 167 -16.50 5.35 -3.17
C ARG A 167 -15.23 4.81 -2.50
N PHE A 168 -14.46 3.98 -3.22
CA PHE A 168 -13.16 3.48 -2.75
C PHE A 168 -12.22 4.63 -2.38
N LEU A 169 -12.04 5.60 -3.26
CA LEU A 169 -11.16 6.74 -3.02
C LEU A 169 -11.63 7.56 -1.82
N LEU A 170 -12.91 7.92 -1.74
CA LEU A 170 -13.43 8.73 -0.64
C LEU A 170 -13.32 8.04 0.71
N PHE A 171 -13.65 6.75 0.79
CA PHE A 171 -13.49 5.98 2.03
C PHE A 171 -12.03 5.97 2.48
N THR A 172 -11.12 5.62 1.56
CA THR A 172 -9.72 5.40 1.91
C THR A 172 -8.96 6.70 2.16
N VAL A 173 -9.26 7.79 1.44
CA VAL A 173 -8.72 9.13 1.69
C VAL A 173 -9.21 9.69 3.03
N LEU A 174 -10.49 9.46 3.39
CA LEU A 174 -10.98 9.87 4.69
C LEU A 174 -10.25 9.12 5.82
N GLY A 175 -10.01 7.82 5.63
CA GLY A 175 -9.20 7.02 6.54
C GLY A 175 -7.76 7.54 6.65
N SER A 176 -7.09 7.78 5.52
CA SER A 176 -5.71 8.27 5.54
C SER A 176 -5.58 9.70 6.07
N ALA A 177 -6.61 10.55 5.93
CA ALA A 177 -6.66 11.85 6.57
C ALA A 177 -6.65 11.72 8.11
N LEU A 178 -7.42 10.79 8.69
CA LEU A 178 -7.37 10.51 10.13
C LEU A 178 -5.99 10.01 10.56
N MET A 179 -5.40 9.11 9.78
CA MET A 179 -4.03 8.63 10.01
C MET A 179 -3.01 9.77 10.00
N LEU A 180 -3.12 10.70 9.05
CA LEU A 180 -2.24 11.86 8.95
C LEU A 180 -2.36 12.77 10.18
N VAL A 181 -3.57 12.98 10.70
CA VAL A 181 -3.76 13.71 11.96
C VAL A 181 -3.04 13.00 13.11
N GLY A 182 -3.10 11.67 13.17
CA GLY A 182 -2.35 10.87 14.13
C GLY A 182 -0.82 11.03 13.99
N PHE A 183 -0.30 11.04 12.75
CA PHE A 183 1.13 11.30 12.49
C PHE A 183 1.56 12.70 12.91
N VAL A 184 0.71 13.71 12.68
CA VAL A 184 0.96 15.09 13.14
C VAL A 184 0.99 15.15 14.68
N LEU A 185 0.08 14.45 15.37
CA LEU A 185 0.11 14.38 16.83
C LEU A 185 1.40 13.75 17.35
N VAL A 186 1.87 12.67 16.71
CA VAL A 186 3.18 12.08 17.03
C VAL A 186 4.27 13.12 16.85
N ALA A 187 4.37 13.73 15.68
CA ALA A 187 5.42 14.70 15.34
C ALA A 187 5.50 15.87 16.33
N VAL A 188 4.36 16.41 16.79
CA VAL A 188 4.31 17.53 17.73
C VAL A 188 4.81 17.14 19.14
N HIS A 189 4.68 15.87 19.54
CA HIS A 189 5.07 15.42 20.88
C HIS A 189 6.46 14.78 20.93
N THR A 190 6.89 14.12 19.85
CA THR A 190 8.19 13.43 19.78
C THR A 190 9.26 14.23 19.06
N ASP A 191 8.85 15.28 18.35
CA ASP A 191 9.73 16.12 17.54
C ASP A 191 10.49 15.30 16.46
N SER A 192 9.90 14.17 16.05
CA SER A 192 10.44 13.21 15.08
C SER A 192 9.34 12.44 14.35
N LEU A 193 9.60 12.11 13.09
CA LEU A 193 8.74 11.27 12.23
C LEU A 193 9.35 9.88 11.98
N GLN A 194 10.52 9.59 12.55
CA GLN A 194 11.18 8.30 12.42
C GLN A 194 10.57 7.27 13.38
N ILE A 195 10.18 6.10 12.87
CA ILE A 195 9.47 5.08 13.67
C ILE A 195 10.28 4.67 14.91
N ASP A 196 11.57 4.37 14.75
CA ASP A 196 12.41 3.91 15.85
C ASP A 196 12.70 5.05 16.87
N ALA A 197 12.78 6.30 16.41
CA ALA A 197 12.94 7.46 17.30
C ALA A 197 11.67 7.74 18.12
N VAL A 198 10.49 7.64 17.50
CA VAL A 198 9.19 7.77 18.18
C VAL A 198 9.04 6.67 19.23
N LYS A 199 9.39 5.43 18.88
CA LYS A 199 9.37 4.30 19.81
C LYS A 199 10.32 4.52 21.00
N ALA A 200 11.51 5.06 20.76
CA ALA A 200 12.51 5.35 21.79
C ALA A 200 12.19 6.57 22.66
N SER A 201 11.32 7.48 22.21
CA SER A 201 11.03 8.73 22.92
C SER A 201 10.17 8.55 24.18
N GLY A 202 9.60 7.35 24.39
CA GLY A 202 8.66 7.09 25.49
C GLY A 202 7.31 7.81 25.32
N PHE A 203 6.97 8.23 24.09
CA PHE A 203 5.67 8.83 23.80
C PHE A 203 4.53 7.84 24.10
N GLY A 204 3.52 8.32 24.83
CA GLY A 204 2.40 7.48 25.22
C GLY A 204 1.34 8.22 26.04
N GLY A 205 0.49 7.48 26.75
CA GLY A 205 -0.51 8.05 27.65
C GLY A 205 -1.76 8.53 26.89
N SER A 206 -2.37 9.64 27.30
CA SER A 206 -3.60 10.12 26.63
C SER A 206 -3.34 10.58 25.19
N SER A 207 -2.22 11.27 24.94
CA SER A 207 -1.84 11.70 23.59
C SER A 207 -1.44 10.52 22.71
N GLY A 208 -0.68 9.55 23.25
CA GLY A 208 -0.35 8.31 22.56
C GLY A 208 -1.58 7.48 22.20
N LEU A 209 -2.53 7.34 23.15
CA LEU A 209 -3.81 6.69 22.90
C LEU A 209 -4.61 7.38 21.80
N LEU A 210 -4.71 8.70 21.81
CA LEU A 210 -5.42 9.45 20.77
C LEU A 210 -4.75 9.28 19.41
N ALA A 211 -3.43 9.45 19.34
CA ALA A 211 -2.65 9.29 18.12
C ALA A 211 -2.83 7.87 17.54
N VAL A 212 -2.63 6.84 18.34
CA VAL A 212 -2.76 5.45 17.87
C VAL A 212 -4.19 5.09 17.49
N SER A 213 -5.21 5.67 18.15
CA SER A 213 -6.61 5.46 17.78
C SER A 213 -6.93 6.06 16.40
N LEU A 214 -6.41 7.24 16.09
CA LEU A 214 -6.58 7.89 14.79
C LEU A 214 -5.83 7.15 13.69
N ILE A 215 -4.59 6.74 13.95
CA ILE A 215 -3.77 5.92 13.03
C ILE A 215 -4.47 4.58 12.77
N ALA A 216 -4.92 3.89 13.83
CA ALA A 216 -5.61 2.61 13.71
C ALA A 216 -6.95 2.74 12.98
N ALA A 217 -7.70 3.83 13.19
CA ALA A 217 -8.95 4.08 12.46
C ALA A 217 -8.69 4.24 10.95
N GLY A 218 -7.62 4.94 10.56
CA GLY A 218 -7.24 5.06 9.16
C GLY A 218 -6.89 3.72 8.53
N PHE A 219 -6.07 2.91 9.20
CA PHE A 219 -5.75 1.57 8.72
C PHE A 219 -6.91 0.59 8.81
N ALA A 220 -7.86 0.78 9.72
CA ALA A 220 -9.07 -0.04 9.82
C ALA A 220 -9.94 0.07 8.56
N VAL A 221 -10.00 1.26 7.94
CA VAL A 221 -10.66 1.45 6.63
C VAL A 221 -9.94 0.66 5.53
N LYS A 222 -8.60 0.71 5.51
CA LYS A 222 -7.78 0.02 4.49
C LYS A 222 -7.71 -1.51 4.70
N THR A 223 -7.86 -1.98 5.94
CA THR A 223 -7.87 -3.39 6.39
C THR A 223 -9.27 -4.04 6.34
N PRO A 224 -10.21 -3.42 5.61
CA PRO A 224 -11.66 -3.55 5.80
C PRO A 224 -12.15 -4.15 7.15
N LEU A 225 -11.91 -3.49 8.29
CA LEU A 225 -12.53 -3.90 9.56
C LEU A 225 -14.02 -3.55 9.58
N VAL A 226 -14.88 -4.36 10.21
CA VAL A 226 -16.30 -3.99 10.42
C VAL A 226 -16.39 -2.78 11.34
N PRO A 227 -17.20 -1.74 11.02
CA PRO A 227 -18.15 -1.61 9.90
C PRO A 227 -17.61 -0.88 8.64
N LEU A 228 -16.30 -0.65 8.55
CA LEU A 228 -15.63 0.19 7.55
C LEU A 228 -15.27 -0.54 6.23
N HIS A 229 -15.76 -1.78 6.03
CA HIS A 229 -15.40 -2.64 4.90
C HIS A 229 -16.25 -2.46 3.64
N THR A 230 -17.31 -1.65 3.69
CA THR A 230 -18.37 -1.66 2.68
C THR A 230 -17.95 -1.16 1.29
N TRP A 231 -16.81 -0.48 1.17
CA TRP A 231 -16.23 -0.09 -0.12
C TRP A 231 -15.62 -1.27 -0.89
N LEU A 232 -15.18 -2.31 -0.17
CA LEU A 232 -14.36 -3.40 -0.71
C LEU A 232 -15.10 -4.24 -1.76
N PRO A 233 -16.33 -4.74 -1.53
CA PRO A 233 -16.98 -5.63 -2.50
C PRO A 233 -17.28 -4.93 -3.83
N ASP A 234 -17.64 -3.65 -3.79
CA ASP A 234 -17.89 -2.84 -4.99
C ASP A 234 -16.60 -2.59 -5.77
N ALA A 235 -15.51 -2.26 -5.09
CA ALA A 235 -14.22 -2.02 -5.73
C ALA A 235 -13.69 -3.29 -6.44
N HIS A 236 -13.80 -4.45 -5.78
CA HIS A 236 -13.33 -5.72 -6.33
C HIS A 236 -14.16 -6.22 -7.50
N SER A 237 -15.48 -6.17 -7.40
CA SER A 237 -16.39 -6.62 -8.45
C SER A 237 -16.23 -5.78 -9.73
N LYS A 238 -16.01 -4.47 -9.59
CA LYS A 238 -15.87 -3.55 -10.73
C LYS A 238 -14.46 -3.39 -11.26
N ALA A 239 -13.43 -3.78 -10.52
CA ALA A 239 -12.05 -3.71 -11.02
C ALA A 239 -11.78 -4.68 -12.19
N PRO A 240 -10.85 -4.34 -13.10
CA PRO A 240 -10.31 -5.31 -14.04
C PRO A 240 -9.56 -6.40 -13.27
N THR A 241 -9.35 -7.57 -13.90
CA THR A 241 -8.66 -8.71 -13.27
C THR A 241 -7.34 -8.31 -12.60
N VAL A 242 -6.49 -7.55 -13.30
CA VAL A 242 -5.21 -7.08 -12.73
C VAL A 242 -5.41 -6.09 -11.58
N GLY A 243 -6.47 -5.29 -11.62
CA GLY A 243 -6.86 -4.39 -10.54
C GLY A 243 -7.27 -5.17 -9.30
N SER A 244 -8.13 -6.18 -9.44
CA SER A 244 -8.55 -7.06 -8.33
C SER A 244 -7.37 -7.83 -7.73
N VAL A 245 -6.43 -8.31 -8.56
CA VAL A 245 -5.20 -8.97 -8.09
C VAL A 245 -4.35 -8.04 -7.23
N LEU A 246 -4.14 -6.80 -7.65
CA LEU A 246 -3.37 -5.82 -6.87
C LEU A 246 -4.13 -5.34 -5.63
N LEU A 247 -5.45 -5.15 -5.71
CA LEU A 247 -6.29 -4.81 -4.57
C LEU A 247 -6.18 -5.90 -3.50
N ALA A 248 -6.51 -7.15 -3.83
CA ALA A 248 -6.55 -8.25 -2.86
C ALA A 248 -5.13 -8.63 -2.41
N GLY A 249 -4.22 -8.73 -3.36
CA GLY A 249 -2.85 -9.17 -3.15
C GLY A 249 -2.03 -8.18 -2.35
N VAL A 250 -2.12 -6.88 -2.66
CA VAL A 250 -1.20 -5.85 -2.14
C VAL A 250 -1.92 -4.82 -1.27
N PHE A 251 -3.01 -4.19 -1.74
CA PHE A 251 -3.62 -3.06 -1.00
C PHE A 251 -4.10 -3.43 0.39
N LEU A 252 -4.72 -4.59 0.54
CA LEU A 252 -5.23 -5.04 1.83
C LEU A 252 -4.08 -5.30 2.81
N LYS A 253 -2.89 -5.66 2.30
CA LYS A 253 -1.68 -5.85 3.11
C LYS A 253 -1.06 -4.52 3.52
N LEU A 254 -1.23 -3.44 2.75
CA LEU A 254 -0.79 -2.10 3.16
C LEU A 254 -1.48 -1.66 4.47
N GLY A 255 -2.78 -1.96 4.61
CA GLY A 255 -3.55 -1.65 5.81
C GLY A 255 -3.07 -2.43 7.03
N THR A 256 -2.96 -3.75 6.92
CA THR A 256 -2.52 -4.60 8.04
C THR A 256 -1.05 -4.38 8.38
N TYR A 257 -0.19 -4.16 7.39
CA TYR A 257 1.20 -3.76 7.60
C TYR A 257 1.29 -2.44 8.36
N GLY A 258 0.46 -1.45 7.99
CA GLY A 258 0.35 -0.19 8.70
C GLY A 258 -0.05 -0.34 10.16
N LEU A 259 -1.08 -1.16 10.47
CA LEU A 259 -1.46 -1.48 11.85
C LEU A 259 -0.29 -2.10 12.63
N LEU A 260 0.42 -3.05 12.01
CA LEU A 260 1.54 -3.72 12.66
C LEU A 260 2.70 -2.75 12.91
N ARG A 261 3.11 -1.99 11.91
CA ARG A 261 4.30 -1.12 12.02
C ARG A 261 4.01 0.15 12.81
N MET A 262 2.94 0.86 12.50
CA MET A 262 2.67 2.19 13.05
C MET A 262 1.83 2.17 14.33
N CYS A 263 1.14 1.08 14.62
CA CYS A 263 0.48 0.92 15.91
C CYS A 263 1.29 -0.02 16.81
N VAL A 264 1.41 -1.30 16.44
CA VAL A 264 1.96 -2.32 17.34
C VAL A 264 3.45 -2.10 17.64
N ASP A 265 4.27 -1.85 16.62
CA ASP A 265 5.72 -1.67 16.81
C ASP A 265 6.08 -0.29 17.37
N MET A 266 5.45 0.77 16.84
CA MET A 266 5.73 2.16 17.24
C MET A 266 5.14 2.53 18.61
N LEU A 267 3.90 2.12 18.92
CA LEU A 267 3.16 2.49 20.14
C LEU A 267 2.54 1.25 20.81
N PRO A 268 3.34 0.27 21.28
CA PRO A 268 2.84 -1.02 21.76
C PRO A 268 1.91 -0.88 22.97
N ALA A 269 2.26 -0.02 23.94
CA ALA A 269 1.50 0.13 25.19
C ALA A 269 0.11 0.74 24.95
N ASP A 270 0.01 1.77 24.11
CA ASP A 270 -1.28 2.37 23.77
C ASP A 270 -2.09 1.51 22.82
N THR A 271 -1.43 0.82 21.88
CA THR A 271 -2.08 -0.18 21.02
C THR A 271 -2.74 -1.28 21.83
N ALA A 272 -2.09 -1.77 22.89
CA ALA A 272 -2.66 -2.78 23.77
C ALA A 272 -4.00 -2.34 24.40
N ARG A 273 -4.20 -1.04 24.62
CA ARG A 273 -5.45 -0.49 25.17
C ARG A 273 -6.59 -0.49 24.15
N ILE A 274 -6.29 -0.34 22.86
CA ILE A 274 -7.29 -0.39 21.79
C ILE A 274 -7.45 -1.77 21.14
N ALA A 275 -6.51 -2.70 21.41
CA ALA A 275 -6.49 -4.03 20.83
C ALA A 275 -7.80 -4.83 21.02
N PRO A 276 -8.51 -4.78 22.16
CA PRO A 276 -9.80 -5.46 22.31
C PRO A 276 -10.85 -5.00 21.28
N TYR A 277 -10.89 -3.71 20.95
CA TYR A 277 -11.82 -3.18 19.95
C TYR A 277 -11.48 -3.65 18.55
N LEU A 278 -10.18 -3.67 18.20
CA LEU A 278 -9.71 -4.21 16.93
C LEU A 278 -10.01 -5.71 16.81
N ALA A 279 -9.85 -6.46 17.90
CA ALA A 279 -10.18 -7.88 17.96
C ALA A 279 -11.68 -8.13 17.76
N VAL A 280 -12.54 -7.37 18.44
CA VAL A 280 -14.00 -7.44 18.27
C VAL A 280 -14.40 -7.10 16.83
N ALA A 281 -13.83 -6.03 16.25
CA ALA A 281 -14.08 -5.66 14.86
C ALA A 281 -13.60 -6.73 13.87
N GLY A 282 -12.45 -7.36 14.13
CA GLY A 282 -11.89 -8.44 13.33
C GLY A 282 -12.75 -9.70 13.37
N VAL A 283 -13.10 -10.19 14.56
CA VAL A 283 -13.99 -11.37 14.74
C VAL A 283 -15.36 -11.09 14.15
N GLY A 284 -15.92 -9.89 14.40
CA GLY A 284 -17.17 -9.46 13.79
C GLY A 284 -17.09 -9.44 12.27
N GLY A 285 -15.96 -9.00 11.70
CA GLY A 285 -15.68 -9.05 10.26
C GLY A 285 -15.67 -10.45 9.67
N ILE A 286 -15.05 -11.41 10.35
CA ILE A 286 -15.03 -12.81 9.92
C ILE A 286 -16.45 -13.38 9.86
N ILE A 287 -17.23 -13.19 10.94
CA ILE A 287 -18.59 -13.72 11.04
C ILE A 287 -19.51 -13.02 10.03
N TYR A 288 -19.51 -11.69 10.00
CA TYR A 288 -20.38 -10.90 9.13
C TYR A 288 -20.09 -11.19 7.65
N SER A 289 -18.82 -11.17 7.24
CA SER A 289 -18.46 -11.39 5.84
C SER A 289 -18.80 -12.82 5.42
N GLY A 290 -18.55 -13.82 6.29
CA GLY A 290 -18.91 -15.21 6.02
C GLY A 290 -20.42 -15.40 5.80
N LEU A 291 -21.26 -14.75 6.60
CA LEU A 291 -22.72 -14.77 6.42
C LEU A 291 -23.16 -13.96 5.18
N ALA A 292 -22.55 -12.81 4.93
CA ALA A 292 -22.87 -11.97 3.78
C ALA A 292 -22.58 -12.68 2.45
N CYS A 293 -21.51 -13.49 2.38
CA CYS A 293 -21.15 -14.32 1.22
C CYS A 293 -22.24 -15.34 0.87
N LEU A 294 -23.00 -15.87 1.84
CA LEU A 294 -24.10 -16.82 1.56
C LEU A 294 -25.25 -16.19 0.76
N GLY A 295 -25.37 -14.86 0.81
CA GLY A 295 -26.38 -14.11 0.07
C GLY A 295 -25.84 -13.39 -1.16
N GLN A 296 -24.61 -13.69 -1.61
CA GLN A 296 -24.06 -13.11 -2.85
C GLN A 296 -24.22 -14.07 -4.03
N ASP A 297 -24.73 -13.56 -5.14
CA ASP A 297 -24.81 -14.29 -6.42
C ASP A 297 -23.63 -13.95 -7.36
N ASP A 298 -22.91 -12.86 -7.09
CA ASP A 298 -21.76 -12.42 -7.89
C ASP A 298 -20.47 -13.05 -7.36
N LEU A 299 -19.82 -13.88 -8.18
CA LEU A 299 -18.61 -14.61 -7.80
C LEU A 299 -17.44 -13.69 -7.43
N LYS A 300 -17.25 -12.56 -8.13
CA LYS A 300 -16.16 -11.62 -7.79
C LYS A 300 -16.42 -10.90 -6.47
N ARG A 301 -17.69 -10.71 -6.12
CA ARG A 301 -18.13 -10.09 -4.88
C ARG A 301 -18.10 -11.07 -3.70
N MET A 302 -18.25 -12.37 -3.97
CA MET A 302 -18.10 -13.45 -2.99
C MET A 302 -16.66 -13.63 -2.51
N ILE A 303 -15.68 -13.49 -3.42
CA ILE A 303 -14.24 -13.63 -3.16
C ILE A 303 -13.70 -12.39 -2.45
#